data_AF-A0A849TAG5-F1
#
_entry.id   AF-A0A849TAG5-F1
#
_cell.length_a   1.000
_cell.length_b   1.000
_cell.length_c   1.000
_cell.angle_alpha   90.00
_cell.angle_beta   90.00
_cell.angle_gamma   90.00
#
_symmetry.space_group_name_H-M   'P 1'
#
loop_
_entity.id
_entity.type
_entity.pdbx_description
1 polymer ?
#
loop_
_entity_poly.entity_id
_entity_poly.type
_entity_poly.pdbx_seq_one_letter_code
_entity_poly.pdbx_strand_id
1 'polypeptide(L)'
;MSKKSYFQYQKDLNLPVFIAIDLEVFDSGMSNFFTEMKFQKLTDKEIPLALDVMKKNNKSRCLSISEASPSVSRQIQGSLESDHYGQESVVRQAGYQVYRYKEQGLMVYSFGAKVWEFGCYSHFGSAPDAASKLAARIIMNRFLTWALIPQGILGLWGVAVEGGVVLQRPRESRGELVFIDVIGNKILSMDGNKKLGPKFKVLRLDPTLKGRNVKMSHEELLGFMSAHATYLDINGLSVPVRQMIQTLARMTEGLLHPEESFRPRTDLSL
;
A
#
# COMPACT_ATOMS: atom_id res chain seq x y z
N MET A 1 -8.08 -21.44 21.87
CA MET A 1 -7.37 -20.81 20.74
C MET A 1 -8.44 -20.34 19.77
N SER A 2 -8.57 -19.05 19.51
CA SER A 2 -9.55 -18.59 18.52
C SER A 2 -9.13 -19.00 17.11
N LYS A 3 -10.13 -19.25 16.25
CA LYS A 3 -9.90 -19.72 14.88
C LYS A 3 -9.50 -18.54 14.00
N LYS A 4 -8.20 -18.40 13.70
CA LYS A 4 -7.74 -17.39 12.75
C LYS A 4 -8.33 -17.62 11.36
N SER A 5 -8.84 -16.54 10.77
CA SER A 5 -9.15 -16.43 9.34
C SER A 5 -7.92 -15.93 8.59
N TYR A 6 -7.72 -16.47 7.38
CA TYR A 6 -6.61 -16.08 6.51
C TYR A 6 -7.12 -15.45 5.23
N PHE A 7 -6.41 -14.45 4.75
CA PHE A 7 -6.66 -13.80 3.47
C PHE A 7 -5.38 -13.75 2.65
N GLN A 8 -5.49 -13.84 1.33
CA GLN A 8 -4.37 -13.69 0.40
C GLN A 8 -4.62 -12.52 -0.54
N TYR A 9 -3.60 -11.66 -0.69
CA TYR A 9 -3.64 -10.55 -1.63
C TYR A 9 -3.53 -11.04 -3.07
N GLN A 10 -4.45 -10.62 -3.94
CA GLN A 10 -4.41 -10.91 -5.39
C GLN A 10 -4.08 -12.40 -5.66
N LYS A 11 -4.86 -13.31 -5.07
CA LYS A 11 -4.66 -14.75 -5.13
C LYS A 11 -4.49 -15.28 -6.56
N ASP A 12 -5.20 -14.70 -7.53
CA ASP A 12 -5.10 -15.05 -8.96
C ASP A 12 -3.70 -14.80 -9.56
N LEU A 13 -2.90 -13.95 -8.93
CA LEU A 13 -1.50 -13.68 -9.29
C LEU A 13 -0.50 -14.51 -8.48
N ASN A 14 -0.97 -15.39 -7.59
CA ASN A 14 -0.14 -16.20 -6.71
C ASN A 14 0.88 -15.38 -5.87
N LEU A 15 0.52 -14.14 -5.49
CA LEU A 15 1.38 -13.34 -4.63
C LEU A 15 1.40 -13.92 -3.21
N PRO A 16 2.58 -14.17 -2.60
CA PRO A 16 2.68 -14.81 -1.30
C PRO A 16 2.53 -13.78 -0.16
N VAL A 17 1.51 -12.94 -0.23
CA VAL A 17 1.22 -11.88 0.76
C VAL A 17 -0.13 -12.15 1.40
N PHE A 18 -0.12 -12.23 2.73
CA PHE A 18 -1.23 -12.77 3.49
C PHE A 18 -1.59 -11.89 4.69
N ILE A 19 -2.83 -12.05 5.16
CA ILE A 19 -3.31 -11.53 6.44
C ILE A 19 -3.80 -12.71 7.27
N ALA A 20 -3.50 -12.70 8.57
CA ALA A 20 -4.06 -13.60 9.55
C ALA A 20 -4.75 -12.79 10.65
N ILE A 21 -6.02 -13.05 10.90
CA ILE A 21 -6.83 -12.27 11.84
C ILE A 21 -7.87 -13.16 12.53
N ASP A 22 -8.19 -12.84 13.78
CA ASP A 22 -9.38 -13.37 14.43
C ASP A 22 -10.56 -12.42 14.17
N LEU A 23 -11.49 -12.81 13.30
CA LEU A 23 -12.62 -11.95 12.92
C LEU A 23 -13.65 -11.79 14.05
N GLU A 24 -13.63 -12.64 15.08
CA GLU A 24 -14.59 -12.55 16.19
C GLU A 24 -14.33 -11.33 17.09
N VAL A 25 -13.12 -10.78 17.05
CA VAL A 25 -12.69 -9.63 17.87
C VAL A 25 -12.94 -8.28 17.17
N PHE A 26 -13.24 -8.31 15.86
CA PHE A 26 -13.37 -7.10 15.03
C PHE A 26 -14.80 -6.92 14.53
N ASP A 27 -15.13 -5.69 14.16
CA ASP A 27 -16.42 -5.39 13.54
C ASP A 27 -16.63 -6.17 12.24
N SER A 28 -17.90 -6.47 11.91
CA SER A 28 -18.29 -7.22 10.72
C SER A 28 -17.83 -6.61 9.40
N GLY A 29 -17.54 -5.30 9.36
CA GLY A 29 -17.05 -4.58 8.19
C GLY A 29 -15.60 -4.94 7.79
N MET A 30 -14.83 -5.57 8.67
CA MET A 30 -13.40 -5.85 8.45
C MET A 30 -13.15 -6.76 7.23
N SER A 31 -13.99 -7.77 7.03
CA SER A 31 -13.87 -8.66 5.86
C SER A 31 -14.16 -7.94 4.54
N ASN A 32 -15.09 -6.99 4.54
CA ASN A 32 -15.41 -6.18 3.36
C ASN A 32 -14.25 -5.24 3.03
N PHE A 33 -13.68 -4.59 4.05
CA PHE A 33 -12.49 -3.75 3.89
C PHE A 33 -11.32 -4.50 3.24
N PHE A 34 -11.03 -5.73 3.67
CA PHE A 34 -9.99 -6.56 3.02
C PHE A 34 -10.33 -6.88 1.57
N THR A 35 -11.60 -7.19 1.28
CA THR A 35 -12.06 -7.46 -0.09
C THR A 35 -11.88 -6.24 -0.99
N GLU A 36 -12.21 -5.04 -0.49
CA GLU A 36 -11.94 -3.77 -1.19
C GLU A 36 -10.45 -3.61 -1.47
N MET A 37 -9.58 -3.96 -0.52
CA MET A 37 -8.12 -3.97 -0.66
C MET A 37 -7.59 -5.15 -1.48
N LYS A 38 -8.45 -5.86 -2.23
CA LYS A 38 -8.12 -7.00 -3.11
C LYS A 38 -7.53 -8.23 -2.41
N PHE A 39 -7.79 -8.37 -1.11
CA PHE A 39 -7.56 -9.61 -0.39
C PHE A 39 -8.77 -10.54 -0.56
N GLN A 40 -8.49 -11.83 -0.72
CA GLN A 40 -9.52 -12.87 -0.80
C GLN A 40 -9.39 -13.79 0.40
N LYS A 41 -10.51 -14.08 1.07
CA LYS A 41 -10.53 -15.02 2.20
C LYS A 41 -10.21 -16.43 1.70
N LEU A 42 -9.29 -17.10 2.38
CA LEU A 42 -8.94 -18.48 2.10
C LEU A 42 -9.98 -19.43 2.70
N THR A 43 -10.32 -20.47 1.94
CA THR A 43 -11.18 -21.55 2.44
C THR A 43 -10.40 -22.49 3.35
N ASP A 44 -11.09 -23.28 4.17
CA ASP A 44 -10.45 -24.28 5.04
C ASP A 44 -9.54 -25.27 4.27
N LYS A 45 -9.82 -25.53 2.98
CA LYS A 45 -8.99 -26.38 2.11
C LYS A 45 -7.69 -25.70 1.64
N GLU A 46 -7.69 -24.37 1.55
CA GLU A 46 -6.58 -23.57 1.02
C GLU A 46 -5.59 -23.16 2.11
N ILE A 47 -6.05 -23.05 3.35
CA ILE A 47 -5.23 -22.65 4.50
C ILE A 47 -3.98 -23.53 4.66
N PRO A 48 -4.04 -24.88 4.61
CA PRO A 48 -2.83 -25.71 4.74
C PRO A 48 -1.79 -25.42 3.67
N LEU A 49 -2.21 -25.21 2.42
CA LEU A 49 -1.33 -24.87 1.31
C LEU A 49 -0.71 -23.49 1.50
N ALA A 50 -1.49 -22.50 1.91
CA ALA A 50 -0.99 -21.16 2.18
C ALA A 50 0.04 -21.15 3.33
N LEU A 51 -0.21 -21.90 4.41
CA LEU A 51 0.73 -22.04 5.52
C LEU A 51 2.05 -22.72 5.08
N ASP A 52 1.98 -23.71 4.17
CA ASP A 52 3.17 -24.32 3.60
C ASP A 52 3.97 -23.33 2.73
N VAL A 53 3.28 -22.53 1.91
CA VAL A 53 3.90 -21.44 1.13
C VAL A 53 4.58 -20.43 2.05
N MET A 54 3.92 -20.00 3.14
CA MET A 54 4.51 -19.09 4.12
C MET A 54 5.78 -19.67 4.77
N LYS A 55 5.82 -20.99 5.01
CA LYS A 55 6.99 -21.65 5.59
C LYS A 55 8.14 -21.74 4.60
N LYS A 56 7.88 -22.14 3.35
CA LYS A 56 8.91 -22.44 2.34
C LYS A 56 9.40 -21.21 1.56
N ASN A 57 8.51 -20.27 1.27
CA ASN A 57 8.87 -19.10 0.46
C ASN A 57 9.50 -18.01 1.34
N ASN A 58 10.75 -17.62 1.06
CA ASN A 58 11.43 -16.58 1.85
C ASN A 58 10.93 -15.16 1.53
N LYS A 59 10.24 -14.98 0.41
CA LYS A 59 9.61 -13.73 0.01
C LYS A 59 8.16 -13.63 0.48
N SER A 60 7.62 -14.65 1.15
CA SER A 60 6.26 -14.56 1.69
C SER A 60 6.19 -13.60 2.86
N ARG A 61 5.10 -12.86 2.98
CA ARG A 61 4.83 -12.00 4.14
C ARG A 61 3.41 -12.21 4.63
N CYS A 62 3.26 -12.32 5.95
CA CYS A 62 1.96 -12.45 6.61
C CYS A 62 1.83 -11.34 7.66
N LEU A 63 0.76 -10.55 7.58
CA LEU A 63 0.41 -9.61 8.63
C LEU A 63 -0.55 -10.29 9.61
N SER A 64 -0.12 -10.50 10.85
CA SER A 64 -0.99 -10.94 11.94
C SER A 64 -1.63 -9.71 12.57
N ILE A 65 -2.95 -9.60 12.45
CA ILE A 65 -3.72 -8.47 12.98
C ILE A 65 -4.41 -8.91 14.27
N SER A 66 -4.29 -8.08 15.30
CA SER A 66 -4.90 -8.30 16.61
C SER A 66 -5.38 -6.98 17.21
N GLU A 67 -6.36 -7.06 18.11
CA GLU A 67 -6.77 -5.88 18.87
C GLU A 67 -5.60 -5.38 19.74
N ALA A 68 -5.42 -4.07 19.77
CA ALA A 68 -4.34 -3.43 20.51
C ALA A 68 -4.54 -3.62 22.02
N SER A 69 -3.57 -4.26 22.67
CA SER A 69 -3.54 -4.35 24.14
C SER A 69 -3.46 -2.95 24.79
N PRO A 70 -3.73 -2.80 26.10
CA PRO A 70 -3.63 -1.50 26.76
C PRO A 70 -2.24 -0.84 26.68
N SER A 71 -1.16 -1.63 26.60
CA SER A 71 0.19 -1.09 26.40
C SER A 71 0.42 -0.59 24.97
N VAL A 72 -0.09 -1.31 23.97
CA VAL A 72 -0.01 -0.91 22.55
C VAL A 72 -0.92 0.29 22.29
N SER A 73 -2.13 0.31 22.83
CA SER A 73 -3.08 1.42 22.72
C SER A 73 -2.49 2.74 23.24
N ARG A 74 -1.76 2.70 24.37
CA ARG A 74 -1.04 3.89 24.87
C ARG A 74 0.03 4.40 23.90
N GLN A 75 0.71 3.51 23.19
CA GLN A 75 1.69 3.91 22.16
C GLN A 75 1.02 4.45 20.89
N ILE A 76 -0.13 3.89 20.51
CA ILE A 76 -0.93 4.40 19.38
C ILE A 76 -1.39 5.84 19.65
N GLN A 77 -1.83 6.13 20.87
CA GLN A 77 -2.35 7.45 21.28
C GLN A 77 -1.25 8.45 21.67
N GLY A 78 -0.12 7.98 22.22
CA GLY A 78 0.90 8.84 22.80
C GLY A 78 1.51 9.82 21.80
N SER A 79 1.73 11.07 22.19
CA SER A 79 2.36 12.05 21.31
C SER A 79 3.86 11.79 21.16
N LEU A 80 4.36 11.83 19.93
CA LEU A 80 5.79 11.75 19.61
C LEU A 80 6.22 13.03 18.90
N GLU A 81 7.50 13.40 18.99
CA GLU A 81 8.05 14.56 18.27
C GLU A 81 7.86 14.44 16.75
N SER A 82 7.91 13.21 16.22
CA SER A 82 7.64 12.92 14.80
C SER A 82 6.26 13.36 14.32
N ASP A 83 5.30 13.50 15.23
CA ASP A 83 3.91 13.86 14.90
C ASP A 83 3.80 15.28 14.29
N HIS A 84 4.83 16.13 14.49
CA HIS A 84 4.91 17.44 13.85
C HIS A 84 5.01 17.36 12.32
N TYR A 85 5.50 16.24 11.78
CA TYR A 85 5.73 16.05 10.35
C TYR A 85 4.62 15.23 9.67
N GLY A 86 3.67 14.70 10.44
CA GLY A 86 2.55 13.90 9.93
C GLY A 86 2.10 12.85 10.92
N GLN A 87 1.02 12.14 10.57
CA GLN A 87 0.44 11.08 11.42
C GLN A 87 1.22 9.76 11.36
N GLU A 88 2.08 9.61 10.34
CA GLU A 88 2.88 8.41 10.13
C GLU A 88 4.28 8.58 10.68
N SER A 89 4.80 7.55 11.34
CA SER A 89 6.21 7.49 11.72
C SER A 89 6.75 6.07 11.62
N VAL A 90 8.07 5.97 11.38
CA VAL A 90 8.81 4.71 11.43
C VAL A 90 9.99 4.91 12.37
N VAL A 91 10.05 4.08 13.40
CA VAL A 91 11.16 4.07 14.37
C VAL A 91 11.86 2.73 14.29
N ARG A 92 13.19 2.75 14.34
CA ARG A 92 14.00 1.54 14.37
C ARG A 92 14.23 1.11 15.82
N GLN A 93 14.00 -0.17 16.09
CA GLN A 93 14.41 -0.83 17.33
C GLN A 93 15.44 -1.91 17.03
N ALA A 94 16.01 -2.52 18.07
CA ALA A 94 17.01 -3.57 17.91
C ALA A 94 16.40 -4.80 17.21
N GLY A 95 16.73 -4.99 15.94
CA GLY A 95 16.30 -6.15 15.13
C GLY A 95 14.97 -5.99 14.38
N TYR A 96 14.22 -4.92 14.61
CA TYR A 96 12.92 -4.68 13.97
C TYR A 96 12.62 -3.18 13.80
N GLN A 97 11.56 -2.90 13.05
CA GLN A 97 11.03 -1.57 12.82
C GLN A 97 9.60 -1.49 13.36
N VAL A 98 9.24 -0.29 13.83
CA VAL A 98 7.89 0.02 14.32
C VAL A 98 7.34 1.13 13.46
N TYR A 99 6.31 0.81 12.69
CA TYR A 99 5.50 1.80 12.01
C TYR A 99 4.30 2.16 12.87
N ARG A 100 4.01 3.45 12.98
CA ARG A 100 2.86 3.97 13.70
C ARG A 100 2.07 4.88 12.78
N TYR A 101 0.76 4.72 12.80
CA TYR A 101 -0.17 5.75 12.38
C TYR A 101 -0.91 6.23 13.64
N LYS A 102 -0.67 7.47 14.03
CA LYS A 102 -1.21 8.05 15.27
C LYS A 102 -2.73 7.86 15.34
N GLU A 103 -3.20 7.44 16.51
CA GLU A 103 -4.61 7.17 16.83
C GLU A 103 -5.26 6.01 16.06
N GLN A 104 -4.54 5.32 15.17
CA GLN A 104 -5.13 4.29 14.30
C GLN A 104 -4.50 2.91 14.45
N GLY A 105 -3.18 2.82 14.57
CA GLY A 105 -2.52 1.52 14.72
C GLY A 105 -1.00 1.55 14.77
N LEU A 106 -0.44 0.40 15.15
CA LEU A 106 1.00 0.19 15.29
C LEU A 106 1.38 -1.16 14.68
N MET A 107 2.36 -1.16 13.78
CA MET A 107 2.87 -2.33 13.09
C MET A 107 4.32 -2.58 13.47
N VAL A 108 4.61 -3.77 13.95
CA VAL A 108 5.96 -4.26 14.21
C VAL A 108 6.37 -5.17 13.06
N TYR A 109 7.46 -4.83 12.38
CA TYR A 109 7.91 -5.56 11.22
C TYR A 109 9.43 -5.68 11.15
N SER A 110 9.89 -6.70 10.43
CA SER A 110 11.31 -6.85 10.08
C SER A 110 11.41 -7.52 8.73
N PHE A 111 12.26 -7.01 7.85
CA PHE A 111 12.42 -7.59 6.51
C PHE A 111 12.98 -9.02 6.54
N GLY A 112 13.62 -9.43 7.64
CA GLY A 112 14.06 -10.83 7.87
C GLY A 112 12.96 -11.75 8.41
N ALA A 113 11.86 -11.22 8.93
CA ALA A 113 10.75 -11.99 9.45
C ALA A 113 9.67 -12.22 8.38
N LYS A 114 9.03 -13.39 8.42
CA LYS A 114 7.91 -13.74 7.52
C LYS A 114 6.56 -13.29 8.07
N VAL A 115 6.45 -13.15 9.39
CA VAL A 115 5.24 -12.71 10.08
C VAL A 115 5.52 -11.36 10.71
N TRP A 116 4.66 -10.39 10.43
CA TRP A 116 4.65 -9.06 11.04
C TRP A 116 3.39 -8.92 11.88
N GLU A 117 3.41 -8.04 12.87
CA GLU A 117 2.31 -7.90 13.82
C GLU A 117 1.71 -6.49 13.70
N PHE A 118 0.38 -6.41 13.72
CA PHE A 118 -0.34 -5.15 13.68
C PHE A 118 -1.38 -5.10 14.79
N GLY A 119 -1.19 -4.15 15.71
CA GLY A 119 -2.15 -3.80 16.75
C GLY A 119 -3.00 -2.61 16.32
N CYS A 120 -4.31 -2.77 16.37
CA CYS A 120 -5.28 -1.72 16.04
C CYS A 120 -6.56 -1.88 16.86
N TYR A 121 -7.47 -0.90 16.78
CA TYR A 121 -8.78 -0.99 17.43
C TYR A 121 -9.75 -1.89 16.65
N SER A 122 -10.77 -2.43 17.33
CA SER A 122 -11.76 -3.35 16.77
C SER A 122 -12.52 -2.81 15.55
N HIS A 123 -12.60 -1.48 15.41
CA HIS A 123 -13.26 -0.78 14.31
C HIS A 123 -12.33 -0.44 13.12
N PHE A 124 -11.12 -1.00 13.09
CA PHE A 124 -10.18 -0.75 11.99
C PHE A 124 -10.77 -1.16 10.63
N GLY A 125 -10.78 -0.25 9.67
CA GLY A 125 -11.34 -0.49 8.33
C GLY A 125 -12.87 -0.48 8.24
N SER A 126 -13.58 -0.61 9.36
CA SER A 126 -15.05 -0.53 9.46
C SER A 126 -15.56 0.83 9.96
N ALA A 127 -14.68 1.67 10.51
CA ALA A 127 -15.03 2.98 11.06
C ALA A 127 -15.89 3.81 10.09
N PRO A 128 -16.95 4.50 10.56
CA PRO A 128 -17.84 5.24 9.68
C PRO A 128 -17.20 6.51 9.10
N ASP A 129 -16.23 7.11 9.79
CA ASP A 129 -15.62 8.36 9.37
C ASP A 129 -14.59 8.16 8.25
N ALA A 130 -14.56 9.12 7.33
CA ALA A 130 -13.70 9.04 6.15
C ALA A 130 -12.20 9.09 6.49
N ALA A 131 -11.83 9.73 7.60
CA ALA A 131 -10.44 9.90 8.00
C ALA A 131 -9.83 8.59 8.49
N SER A 132 -10.53 7.85 9.36
CA SER A 132 -10.13 6.52 9.80
C SER A 132 -10.14 5.50 8.67
N LYS A 133 -11.12 5.55 7.75
CA LYS A 133 -11.09 4.70 6.54
C LYS A 133 -9.85 4.98 5.69
N LEU A 134 -9.54 6.26 5.46
CA LEU A 134 -8.34 6.66 4.73
C LEU A 134 -7.06 6.17 5.43
N ALA A 135 -6.97 6.34 6.75
CA ALA A 135 -5.84 5.87 7.54
C ALA A 135 -5.68 4.35 7.43
N ALA A 136 -6.77 3.58 7.56
CA ALA A 136 -6.74 2.14 7.40
C ALA A 136 -6.22 1.72 6.02
N ARG A 137 -6.68 2.36 4.95
CA ARG A 137 -6.14 2.14 3.59
C ARG A 137 -4.66 2.45 3.51
N ILE A 138 -4.20 3.57 4.07
CA ILE A 138 -2.78 3.95 4.07
C ILE A 138 -1.94 2.89 4.77
N ILE A 139 -2.32 2.47 5.98
CA ILE A 139 -1.59 1.47 6.77
C ILE A 139 -1.47 0.15 6.01
N MET A 140 -2.58 -0.34 5.45
CA MET A 140 -2.57 -1.57 4.66
C MET A 140 -1.72 -1.44 3.38
N ASN A 141 -1.75 -0.28 2.74
CA ASN A 141 -0.91 -0.01 1.58
C ASN A 141 0.58 0.10 1.95
N ARG A 142 0.95 0.59 3.13
CA ARG A 142 2.33 0.53 3.65
C ARG A 142 2.78 -0.92 3.82
N PHE A 143 1.98 -1.75 4.47
CA PHE A 143 2.25 -3.19 4.58
C PHE A 143 2.47 -3.84 3.22
N LEU A 144 1.51 -3.68 2.30
CA LEU A 144 1.60 -4.24 0.96
C LEU A 144 2.85 -3.75 0.24
N THR A 145 3.17 -2.46 0.33
CA THR A 145 4.36 -1.90 -0.29
C THR A 145 5.62 -2.61 0.17
N TRP A 146 5.85 -2.71 1.49
CA TRP A 146 7.04 -3.40 2.01
C TRP A 146 7.04 -4.89 1.68
N ALA A 147 5.88 -5.55 1.70
CA ALA A 147 5.75 -6.98 1.40
C ALA A 147 6.00 -7.32 -0.07
N LEU A 148 5.73 -6.39 -0.98
CA LEU A 148 5.79 -6.59 -2.42
C LEU A 148 7.14 -6.19 -3.04
N ILE A 149 7.99 -5.42 -2.34
CA ILE A 149 9.35 -5.09 -2.82
C ILE A 149 10.16 -6.35 -3.23
N PRO A 150 10.23 -7.45 -2.44
CA PRO A 150 10.97 -8.65 -2.83
C PRO A 150 10.44 -9.35 -4.09
N GLN A 151 9.21 -9.01 -4.51
CA GLN A 151 8.56 -9.50 -5.72
C GLN A 151 8.82 -8.60 -6.94
N GLY A 152 9.56 -7.49 -6.78
CA GLY A 152 9.81 -6.54 -7.86
C GLY A 152 8.61 -5.63 -8.17
N ILE A 153 7.71 -5.47 -7.20
CA ILE A 153 6.49 -4.69 -7.35
C ILE A 153 6.63 -3.39 -6.53
N LEU A 154 6.51 -2.26 -7.22
CA LEU A 154 6.63 -0.91 -6.68
C LEU A 154 5.24 -0.31 -6.44
N GLY A 155 4.98 0.23 -5.25
CA GLY A 155 3.78 1.02 -4.98
C GLY A 155 4.00 2.51 -5.22
N LEU A 156 3.06 3.15 -5.91
CA LEU A 156 3.02 4.61 -6.10
C LEU A 156 1.64 5.15 -5.71
N TRP A 157 1.60 6.24 -4.95
CA TRP A 157 0.34 6.91 -4.62
C TRP A 157 -0.25 7.56 -5.88
N GLY A 158 -1.50 7.25 -6.17
CA GLY A 158 -2.14 7.72 -7.39
C GLY A 158 -3.25 6.81 -7.87
N VAL A 159 -3.84 7.20 -8.99
CA VAL A 159 -4.97 6.51 -9.62
C VAL A 159 -4.58 6.01 -11.00
N ALA A 160 -4.96 4.79 -11.32
CA ALA A 160 -4.79 4.25 -12.67
C ALA A 160 -5.75 4.95 -13.63
N VAL A 161 -5.25 5.31 -14.82
CA VAL A 161 -6.02 5.91 -15.92
C VAL A 161 -5.77 5.14 -17.22
N GLU A 162 -6.50 5.47 -18.27
CA GLU A 162 -6.25 4.88 -19.58
C GLU A 162 -4.83 5.24 -20.06
N GLY A 163 -4.01 4.21 -20.33
CA GLY A 163 -2.65 4.38 -20.82
C GLY A 163 -1.65 4.90 -19.79
N GLY A 164 -1.97 4.99 -18.50
CA GLY A 164 -1.04 5.55 -17.52
C GLY A 164 -1.50 5.53 -16.07
N VAL A 165 -0.82 6.34 -15.27
CA VAL A 165 -1.14 6.62 -13.87
C VAL A 165 -1.03 8.12 -13.61
N VAL A 166 -1.95 8.65 -12.81
CA VAL A 166 -1.84 10.01 -12.26
C VAL A 166 -1.32 9.87 -10.84
N LEU A 167 -0.11 10.37 -10.59
CA LEU A 167 0.46 10.33 -9.25
C LEU A 167 -0.04 11.50 -8.43
N GLN A 168 -0.45 11.21 -7.20
CA GLN A 168 -1.10 12.15 -6.30
C GLN A 168 -0.70 11.84 -4.86
N ARG A 169 -0.88 12.79 -3.96
CA ARG A 169 -0.69 12.53 -2.52
C ARG A 169 -1.77 11.58 -2.00
N PRO A 170 -1.53 10.84 -0.90
CA PRO A 170 -2.51 9.90 -0.35
C PRO A 170 -3.89 10.51 -0.08
N ARG A 171 -3.95 11.78 0.33
CA ARG A 171 -5.22 12.49 0.56
C ARG A 171 -5.97 12.77 -0.74
N GLU A 172 -5.25 13.18 -1.78
CA GLU A 172 -5.80 13.50 -3.11
C GLU A 172 -6.28 12.22 -3.82
N SER A 173 -5.54 11.12 -3.70
CA SER A 173 -5.94 9.82 -4.24
C SER A 173 -6.95 9.07 -3.37
N ARG A 174 -7.42 9.66 -2.26
CA ARG A 174 -8.29 9.01 -1.25
C ARG A 174 -7.73 7.66 -0.76
N GLY A 175 -6.40 7.55 -0.69
CA GLY A 175 -5.68 6.35 -0.27
C GLY A 175 -5.57 5.29 -1.38
N GLU A 176 -5.97 5.59 -2.61
CA GLU A 176 -5.70 4.74 -3.76
C GLU A 176 -4.21 4.72 -4.08
N LEU A 177 -3.76 3.54 -4.48
CA LEU A 177 -2.39 3.21 -4.79
C LEU A 177 -2.37 2.33 -6.03
N VAL A 178 -1.38 2.55 -6.88
CA VAL A 178 -1.09 1.71 -8.04
C VAL A 178 0.20 0.94 -7.78
N PHE A 179 0.11 -0.39 -7.86
CA PHE A 179 1.30 -1.26 -7.84
C PHE A 179 1.76 -1.53 -9.26
N ILE A 180 3.05 -1.36 -9.52
CA ILE A 180 3.67 -1.65 -10.80
C ILE A 180 4.65 -2.80 -10.58
N ASP A 181 4.31 -3.94 -11.17
CA ASP A 181 5.22 -5.08 -11.31
C ASP A 181 6.25 -4.74 -12.39
N VAL A 182 7.41 -4.26 -11.94
CA VAL A 182 8.50 -3.80 -12.81
C VAL A 182 9.15 -4.97 -13.54
N ILE A 183 9.11 -6.18 -12.97
CA ILE A 183 9.69 -7.38 -13.57
C ILE A 183 8.68 -8.02 -14.53
N GLY A 184 7.44 -8.19 -14.09
CA GLY A 184 6.37 -8.82 -14.86
C GLY A 184 5.66 -7.89 -15.85
N ASN A 185 6.01 -6.60 -15.88
CA ASN A 185 5.39 -5.57 -16.73
C ASN A 185 3.87 -5.53 -16.57
N LYS A 186 3.39 -5.40 -15.34
CA LYS A 186 1.96 -5.33 -15.00
C LYS A 186 1.67 -4.16 -14.08
N ILE A 187 0.44 -3.67 -14.16
CA ILE A 187 -0.14 -2.67 -13.28
C ILE A 187 -1.22 -3.40 -12.48
N LEU A 188 -1.16 -3.32 -11.15
CA LEU A 188 -2.17 -3.81 -10.24
C LEU A 188 -2.83 -2.59 -9.59
N SER A 189 -4.13 -2.45 -9.80
CA SER A 189 -4.90 -1.30 -9.34
C SER A 189 -6.27 -1.74 -8.84
N MET A 190 -7.05 -0.80 -8.32
CA MET A 190 -8.44 -1.05 -7.91
C MET A 190 -9.32 -1.54 -9.08
N ASP A 191 -9.00 -1.11 -10.31
CA ASP A 191 -9.69 -1.50 -11.55
C ASP A 191 -9.25 -2.88 -12.08
N GLY A 192 -8.37 -3.55 -11.35
CA GLY A 192 -7.80 -4.84 -11.72
C GLY A 192 -6.40 -4.74 -12.31
N ASN A 193 -6.01 -5.81 -12.99
CA ASN A 193 -4.64 -6.06 -13.42
C ASN A 193 -4.51 -5.84 -14.93
N LYS A 194 -3.60 -4.96 -15.35
CA LYS A 194 -3.37 -4.61 -16.76
C LYS A 194 -1.91 -4.86 -17.11
N LYS A 195 -1.62 -5.22 -18.36
CA LYS A 195 -0.23 -5.23 -18.85
C LYS A 195 0.27 -3.80 -18.96
N LEU A 196 1.51 -3.56 -18.55
CA LEU A 196 2.18 -2.29 -18.75
C LEU A 196 2.37 -2.08 -20.26
N GLY A 197 1.62 -1.14 -20.83
CA GLY A 197 1.66 -0.84 -22.26
C GLY A 197 2.95 -0.11 -22.64
N PRO A 198 3.39 -0.20 -23.91
CA PRO A 198 4.58 0.51 -24.41
C PRO A 198 4.45 2.04 -24.39
N LYS A 199 3.24 2.55 -24.20
CA LYS A 199 2.92 3.99 -24.08
C LYS A 199 2.48 4.37 -22.67
N PHE A 200 2.90 3.61 -21.65
CA PHE A 200 2.54 3.92 -20.28
C PHE A 200 3.09 5.29 -19.88
N LYS A 201 2.21 6.15 -19.37
CA LYS A 201 2.50 7.52 -18.98
C LYS A 201 2.34 7.72 -17.49
N VAL A 202 3.25 8.51 -16.92
CA VAL A 202 3.15 9.02 -15.55
C VAL A 202 2.72 10.48 -15.65
N LEU A 203 1.55 10.78 -15.12
CA LEU A 203 0.95 12.11 -15.20
C LEU A 203 1.10 12.84 -13.86
N ARG A 204 1.49 14.10 -13.92
CA ARG A 204 1.38 15.07 -12.81
C ARG A 204 0.36 16.11 -13.21
N LEU A 205 -0.64 16.32 -12.37
CA LEU A 205 -1.60 17.41 -12.58
C LEU A 205 -0.92 18.75 -12.30
N ASP A 206 -1.13 19.70 -13.20
CA ASP A 206 -0.61 21.06 -13.07
C ASP A 206 -1.77 22.07 -13.25
N PRO A 207 -2.11 22.86 -12.22
CA PRO A 207 -3.19 23.85 -12.29
C PRO A 207 -2.84 25.08 -13.14
N THR A 208 -1.55 25.30 -13.42
CA THR A 208 -1.08 26.47 -14.19
C THR A 208 -1.05 26.20 -15.69
N LEU A 209 -1.06 24.92 -16.08
CA LEU A 209 -1.00 24.49 -17.45
C LEU A 209 -2.40 24.48 -18.08
N LYS A 210 -2.52 24.97 -19.31
CA LYS A 210 -3.79 24.99 -20.06
C LYS A 210 -3.65 24.35 -21.43
N GLY A 211 -4.63 23.55 -21.81
CA GLY A 211 -4.84 23.03 -23.17
C GLY A 211 -3.81 22.04 -23.74
N ARG A 212 -2.62 21.84 -23.16
CA ARG A 212 -1.63 20.88 -23.67
C ARG A 212 -0.81 20.22 -22.58
N ASN A 213 -0.31 19.01 -22.86
CA ASN A 213 0.65 18.33 -22.00
C ASN A 213 2.07 18.85 -22.24
N VAL A 214 2.87 18.88 -21.18
CA VAL A 214 4.31 19.19 -21.25
C VAL A 214 5.10 17.97 -20.79
N LYS A 215 6.12 17.58 -21.54
CA LYS A 215 6.95 16.43 -21.19
C LYS A 215 7.90 16.79 -20.05
N MET A 216 7.96 15.93 -19.04
CA MET A 216 8.96 16.01 -17.98
C MET A 216 10.32 15.57 -18.49
N SER A 217 11.38 16.16 -17.97
CA SER A 217 12.72 15.59 -18.09
C SER A 217 12.80 14.24 -17.36
N HIS A 218 13.81 13.44 -17.68
CA HIS A 218 14.02 12.16 -16.99
C HIS A 218 14.29 12.35 -15.49
N GLU A 219 15.05 13.39 -15.12
CA GLU A 219 15.36 13.72 -13.73
C GLU A 219 14.12 14.20 -12.97
N GLU A 220 13.29 15.03 -13.60
CA GLU A 220 12.01 15.47 -13.04
C GLU A 220 11.08 14.28 -12.80
N LEU A 221 10.96 13.37 -13.76
CA LEU A 221 10.14 12.16 -13.61
C LEU A 221 10.67 11.26 -12.48
N LEU A 222 11.98 11.05 -12.42
CA LEU A 222 12.61 10.25 -11.38
C LEU A 222 12.35 10.84 -9.98
N GLY A 223 12.54 12.15 -9.82
CA GLY A 223 12.25 12.87 -8.58
C GLY A 223 10.78 12.82 -8.21
N PHE A 224 9.90 13.02 -9.21
CA PHE A 224 8.45 12.99 -9.03
C PHE A 224 7.97 11.61 -8.57
N MET A 225 8.38 10.52 -9.22
CA MET A 225 8.02 9.16 -8.80
C MET A 225 8.61 8.81 -7.43
N SER A 226 9.83 9.26 -7.13
CA SER A 226 10.45 9.03 -5.82
C SER A 226 9.66 9.68 -4.69
N ALA A 227 9.15 10.90 -4.91
CA ALA A 227 8.32 11.62 -3.94
C ALA A 227 6.93 10.99 -3.74
N HIS A 228 6.43 10.26 -4.74
CA HIS A 228 5.12 9.59 -4.71
C HIS A 228 5.23 8.09 -4.41
N ALA A 229 6.45 7.58 -4.19
CA ALA A 229 6.65 6.22 -3.76
C ALA A 229 6.02 5.98 -2.39
N THR A 230 5.34 4.85 -2.27
CA THR A 230 4.61 4.49 -1.04
C THR A 230 5.52 3.80 -0.03
N TYR A 231 6.80 3.61 -0.36
CA TYR A 231 7.79 3.05 0.53
C TYR A 231 8.16 4.09 1.59
N LEU A 232 8.00 3.74 2.86
CA LEU A 232 8.35 4.59 4.00
C LEU A 232 9.36 3.86 4.87
N ASP A 233 10.49 4.48 5.16
CA ASP A 233 11.54 3.98 6.05
C ASP A 233 12.33 5.16 6.60
N ILE A 234 12.93 5.00 7.78
CA ILE A 234 13.73 6.05 8.43
C ILE A 234 14.95 6.47 7.59
N ASN A 235 15.49 5.58 6.75
CA ASN A 235 16.64 5.86 5.88
C ASN A 235 16.23 6.30 4.46
N GLY A 236 14.93 6.55 4.24
CA GLY A 236 14.39 6.82 2.91
C GLY A 236 14.28 5.56 2.03
N LEU A 237 14.20 5.76 0.72
CA LEU A 237 14.00 4.66 -0.24
C LEU A 237 15.18 3.69 -0.21
N SER A 238 14.93 2.39 -0.07
CA SER A 238 15.98 1.37 -0.13
C SER A 238 16.58 1.22 -1.54
N VAL A 239 17.76 0.60 -1.65
CA VAL A 239 18.43 0.37 -2.94
C VAL A 239 17.51 -0.31 -3.97
N PRO A 240 16.80 -1.41 -3.65
CA PRO A 240 15.90 -2.06 -4.61
C PRO A 240 14.76 -1.15 -5.08
N VAL A 241 14.21 -0.33 -4.18
CA VAL A 241 13.13 0.61 -4.51
C VAL A 241 13.62 1.68 -5.47
N ARG A 242 14.81 2.25 -5.22
CA ARG A 242 15.42 3.24 -6.12
C ARG A 242 15.70 2.64 -7.50
N GLN A 243 16.19 1.40 -7.56
CA GLN A 243 16.43 0.70 -8.82
C GLN A 243 15.12 0.46 -9.59
N MET A 244 14.04 0.05 -8.92
CA MET A 244 12.73 -0.12 -9.54
C MET A 244 12.19 1.20 -10.11
N ILE A 245 12.31 2.30 -9.36
CA ILE A 245 11.91 3.63 -9.83
C ILE A 245 12.74 4.06 -11.03
N GLN A 246 14.06 3.85 -11.02
CA GLN A 246 14.94 4.15 -12.16
C GLN A 246 14.56 3.34 -13.40
N THR A 247 14.32 2.04 -13.25
CA THR A 247 13.88 1.17 -14.35
C THR A 247 12.56 1.66 -14.92
N LEU A 248 11.58 1.93 -14.06
CA LEU A 248 10.28 2.45 -14.47
C LEU A 248 10.40 3.80 -15.19
N ALA A 249 11.25 4.71 -14.68
CA ALA A 249 11.47 6.03 -15.27
C ALA A 249 12.06 5.96 -16.70
N ARG A 250 12.83 4.91 -16.99
CA ARG A 250 13.40 4.68 -18.33
C ARG A 250 12.39 4.09 -19.30
N MET A 251 11.39 3.37 -18.79
CA MET A 251 10.40 2.65 -19.59
C MET A 251 9.13 3.47 -19.85
N THR A 252 9.01 4.65 -19.24
CA THR A 252 7.77 5.41 -19.20
C THR A 252 8.00 6.87 -19.56
N GLU A 253 6.95 7.55 -19.98
CA GLU A 253 6.98 8.98 -20.27
C GLU A 253 6.28 9.76 -19.15
N GLY A 254 6.98 10.77 -18.60
CA GLY A 254 6.42 11.72 -17.63
C GLY A 254 5.78 12.90 -18.34
N LEU A 255 4.54 13.25 -17.98
CA LEU A 255 3.81 14.40 -18.54
C LEU A 255 3.20 15.25 -17.42
N LEU A 256 3.41 16.57 -17.52
CA LEU A 256 2.56 17.56 -16.87
C LEU A 256 1.24 17.64 -17.65
N HIS A 257 0.12 17.48 -16.95
CA HIS A 257 -1.22 17.43 -17.52
C HIS A 257 -2.08 18.55 -16.91
N PRO A 258 -2.82 19.34 -17.72
CA PRO A 258 -3.73 20.38 -17.22
C PRO A 258 -4.75 19.79 -16.24
N GLU A 259 -4.79 20.31 -15.01
CA GLU A 259 -5.73 19.83 -13.99
C GLU A 259 -7.19 20.00 -14.42
N GLU A 260 -7.50 21.09 -15.13
CA GLU A 260 -8.84 21.37 -15.68
C GLU A 260 -9.35 20.30 -16.66
N SER A 261 -8.44 19.57 -17.31
CA SER A 261 -8.75 18.51 -18.27
C SER A 261 -8.84 17.14 -17.62
N PHE A 262 -8.40 17.02 -16.36
CA PHE A 262 -8.45 15.78 -15.63
C PHE A 262 -9.87 15.53 -15.12
N ARG A 263 -10.45 14.41 -15.54
CA ARG A 263 -11.69 13.90 -14.95
C ARG A 263 -11.33 12.71 -14.08
N PRO A 264 -11.37 12.85 -12.75
CA PRO A 264 -11.34 11.69 -11.86
C PRO A 264 -12.45 10.71 -12.28
N ARG A 265 -12.30 9.42 -11.94
CA ARG A 265 -13.41 8.48 -12.11
C ARG A 265 -14.67 9.12 -11.52
N THR A 266 -15.73 9.15 -12.30
CA THR A 266 -17.08 9.50 -11.81
C THR A 266 -17.31 8.64 -10.56
N ASP A 267 -17.65 9.25 -9.42
CA ASP A 267 -17.83 8.55 -8.14
C ASP A 267 -18.66 7.27 -8.36
N LEU A 268 -18.02 6.10 -8.26
CA LEU A 268 -18.70 4.81 -8.21
C LEU A 268 -19.20 4.52 -6.79
N SER A 269 -19.59 5.55 -6.04
CA SER A 269 -20.34 5.40 -4.79
C SER A 269 -21.79 5.05 -5.15
N LEU A 270 -22.00 3.82 -5.59
CA LEU A 270 -23.30 3.13 -5.62
C LEU A 270 -23.16 1.82 -4.85
#